data_AF-A0A7U6QPJ4-F1
#
_entry.id   AF-A0A7U6QPJ4-F1
#
_cell.length_a   1.000
_cell.length_b   1.000
_cell.length_c   1.000
_cell.angle_alpha   90.00
_cell.angle_beta   90.00
_cell.angle_gamma   90.00
#
_symmetry.space_group_name_H-M   'P 1'
#
loop_
_entity.id
_entity.type
_entity.pdbx_description
1 polymer ?
#
loop_
_entity_poly.entity_id
_entity_poly.type
_entity_poly.pdbx_seq_one_letter_code
_entity_poly.pdbx_strand_id
1 'polypeptide(L)'
;MFIPIKKSATLATMSKYLNSTLSKVSADKLASHTPSAPAPSHLPDSMISSVRLLPENERLILFTRHSLRERSDGNGFASYQLPLTPKGRVLAKSWGRWLAGHLPYSLDVDSISSPIKRCIDTAQLMQEGAGLKRDITHQSLLVEPGSLVTEPEIANPIFKEIGVLNFINRFLQGNLEGTKNAYQGGLDILSLFIKTSHSMGI
;
A
#
# COMPACT_ATOMS: atom_id res chain seq x y z
N MET A 1 0.54 -0.01 -5.05
CA MET A 1 -0.65 -0.71 -4.53
C MET A 1 -1.28 0.18 -3.49
N PHE A 2 -2.60 0.14 -3.39
CA PHE A 2 -3.37 0.93 -2.45
C PHE A 2 -4.31 0.03 -1.69
N ILE A 3 -4.36 0.26 -0.39
CA ILE A 3 -5.36 -0.34 0.48
C ILE A 3 -6.04 0.85 1.15
N PRO A 4 -7.29 1.17 0.79
CA PRO A 4 -8.07 2.10 1.60
C PRO A 4 -8.10 1.58 3.04
N ILE A 5 -8.17 2.46 4.03
CA ILE A 5 -8.35 2.04 5.42
C ILE A 5 -9.46 2.87 6.06
N LYS A 6 -10.29 2.22 6.87
CA LYS A 6 -11.38 2.85 7.62
C LYS A 6 -11.17 2.63 9.10
N LYS A 7 -11.57 3.55 9.97
CA LYS A 7 -11.52 3.30 11.42
C LYS A 7 -12.29 2.02 11.78
N SER A 8 -11.70 1.17 12.60
CA SER A 8 -12.34 -0.07 13.03
C SER A 8 -13.53 0.22 13.94
N ALA A 9 -14.74 -0.21 13.55
CA ALA A 9 -15.96 0.00 14.33
C ALA A 9 -15.90 -0.68 15.72
N THR A 10 -15.06 -1.71 15.88
CA THR A 10 -14.95 -2.51 17.09
C THR A 10 -14.28 -1.77 18.27
N LEU A 11 -13.49 -0.73 18.02
CA LEU A 11 -12.87 0.07 19.08
C LEU A 11 -13.78 1.19 19.62
N ALA A 12 -14.75 1.66 18.82
CA ALA A 12 -15.65 2.74 19.23
C ALA A 12 -16.70 2.29 20.27
N THR A 13 -17.07 1.01 20.26
CA THR A 13 -18.14 0.48 21.14
C THR A 13 -17.59 -0.10 22.44
N MET A 14 -16.35 -0.59 22.49
CA MET A 14 -15.75 -1.11 23.73
C MET A 14 -15.35 -0.03 24.73
N SER A 15 -15.01 1.18 24.27
CA SER A 15 -14.64 2.30 25.17
C SER A 15 -15.83 2.80 26.01
N LYS A 16 -17.05 2.76 25.48
CA LYS A 16 -18.27 3.14 26.21
C LYS A 16 -18.76 2.08 27.20
N TYR A 17 -18.53 0.80 26.92
CA TYR A 17 -18.97 -0.31 27.78
C TYR A 17 -17.96 -0.69 28.89
N LEU A 18 -16.65 -0.45 28.71
CA LEU A 18 -15.66 -0.78 29.74
C LEU A 18 -15.63 0.21 30.92
N ASN A 19 -16.09 1.45 30.74
CA ASN A 19 -16.01 2.48 31.77
C ASN A 19 -17.01 2.31 32.92
N SER A 20 -17.96 1.37 32.85
CA SER A 20 -18.98 1.20 33.89
C SER A 20 -18.82 -0.04 34.77
N THR A 21 -17.90 -0.98 34.46
CA THR A 21 -17.96 -2.30 35.14
C THR A 21 -16.65 -2.95 35.59
N LEU A 22 -15.49 -2.31 35.46
CA LEU A 22 -14.22 -2.92 35.92
C LEU A 22 -13.36 -1.94 36.71
N SER A 23 -13.84 -1.52 37.88
CA SER A 23 -12.95 -1.11 38.95
C SER A 23 -12.46 -2.37 39.69
N LYS A 24 -11.13 -2.52 39.74
CA LYS A 24 -10.36 -3.29 40.75
C LYS A 24 -10.13 -4.81 40.61
N VAL A 25 -10.38 -5.50 39.50
CA VAL A 25 -9.94 -6.91 39.39
C VAL A 25 -9.01 -7.16 38.19
N SER A 26 -7.72 -7.19 38.53
CA SER A 26 -6.64 -7.93 37.87
C SER A 26 -6.10 -7.37 36.54
N ALA A 27 -5.34 -6.29 36.68
CA ALA A 27 -4.33 -5.83 35.71
C ALA A 27 -3.21 -6.85 35.43
N ASP A 28 -3.16 -7.98 36.15
CA ASP A 28 -2.12 -9.00 36.00
C ASP A 28 -2.47 -10.11 34.99
N LYS A 29 -3.73 -10.21 34.53
CA LYS A 29 -4.17 -11.30 33.64
C LYS A 29 -4.16 -10.95 32.14
N LEU A 30 -3.77 -9.73 31.78
CA LEU A 30 -3.65 -9.26 30.39
C LEU A 30 -2.19 -9.27 29.87
N ALA A 31 -1.30 -10.04 30.49
CA ALA A 31 0.10 -10.16 30.09
C ALA A 31 0.42 -11.44 29.28
N SER A 32 -0.59 -12.19 28.83
CA SER A 32 -0.41 -13.31 27.90
C SER A 32 -0.71 -12.88 26.46
N HIS A 33 -0.05 -11.82 25.99
CA HIS A 33 -0.11 -11.47 24.58
C HIS A 33 0.81 -12.40 23.79
N THR A 34 0.20 -13.16 22.88
CA THR A 34 0.83 -13.84 21.73
C THR A 34 1.98 -13.01 21.14
N PRO A 35 3.06 -13.64 20.63
CA PRO A 35 4.27 -12.93 20.23
C PRO A 35 3.91 -11.79 19.27
N SER A 36 4.13 -10.56 19.72
CA SER A 36 4.06 -9.35 18.91
C SER A 36 4.86 -9.60 17.64
N ALA A 37 4.19 -9.58 16.49
CA ALA A 37 4.91 -9.62 15.22
C ALA A 37 5.87 -8.43 15.23
N PRO A 38 7.18 -8.63 15.05
CA PRO A 38 8.13 -7.54 15.18
C PRO A 38 7.71 -6.42 14.24
N ALA A 39 7.69 -5.19 14.76
CA ALA A 39 7.54 -4.01 13.93
C ALA A 39 8.57 -4.11 12.78
N PRO A 40 8.22 -3.75 11.54
CA PRO A 40 9.16 -3.80 10.44
C PRO A 40 10.43 -3.07 10.87
N SER A 41 11.56 -3.78 10.93
CA SER A 41 12.84 -3.35 11.52
C SER A 41 13.51 -2.16 10.82
N HIS A 42 12.77 -1.44 9.99
CA HIS A 42 13.25 -0.43 9.05
C HIS A 42 12.35 0.83 8.97
N LEU A 43 11.28 0.93 9.77
CA LEU A 43 10.52 2.17 9.87
C LEU A 43 11.04 2.98 11.07
N PRO A 44 11.42 4.25 10.90
CA PRO A 44 11.76 5.12 12.01
C PRO A 44 10.61 5.21 13.03
N ASP A 45 10.93 5.25 14.33
CA ASP A 45 9.94 5.37 15.41
C ASP A 45 9.02 6.58 15.24
N SER A 46 9.53 7.66 14.63
CA SER A 46 8.75 8.86 14.29
C SER A 46 7.62 8.58 13.31
N MET A 47 7.84 7.71 12.31
CA MET A 47 6.81 7.30 11.35
C MET A 47 5.74 6.42 12.00
N ILE A 48 6.14 5.56 12.93
CA ILE A 48 5.18 4.74 13.70
C ILE A 48 4.35 5.63 14.61
N SER A 49 4.99 6.58 15.29
CA SER A 49 4.33 7.51 16.21
C SER A 49 3.38 8.48 15.49
N SER A 50 3.70 8.91 14.26
CA SER A 50 2.86 9.83 13.49
C SER A 50 1.49 9.24 13.13
N VAL A 51 1.32 7.92 13.17
CA VAL A 51 0.01 7.30 12.92
C VAL A 51 -1.04 7.75 13.95
N ARG A 52 -0.61 8.11 15.17
CA ARG A 52 -1.49 8.67 16.21
C ARG A 52 -2.03 10.07 15.85
N LEU A 53 -1.42 10.75 14.89
CA LEU A 53 -1.84 12.06 14.40
C LEU A 53 -2.82 11.98 13.23
N LEU A 54 -3.04 10.78 12.68
CA LEU A 54 -3.96 10.63 11.55
C LEU A 54 -5.40 10.92 12.00
N PRO A 55 -6.20 11.59 11.15
CA PRO A 55 -7.58 11.89 11.46
C PRO A 55 -8.44 10.63 11.54
N GLU A 56 -9.25 10.54 12.58
CA GLU A 56 -10.07 9.36 12.86
C GLU A 56 -11.40 9.34 12.09
N ASN A 57 -11.89 10.51 11.67
CA ASN A 57 -13.19 10.68 11.02
C ASN A 57 -13.07 10.87 9.50
N GLU A 58 -11.86 10.73 8.96
CA GLU A 58 -11.56 10.92 7.56
C GLU A 58 -11.23 9.60 6.87
N ARG A 59 -11.35 9.61 5.55
CA ARG A 59 -10.90 8.49 4.72
C ARG A 59 -9.40 8.55 4.54
N LEU A 60 -8.74 7.44 4.82
CA LEU A 60 -7.29 7.33 4.66
C LEU A 60 -6.97 6.33 3.54
N ILE A 61 -5.91 6.65 2.79
CA ILE A 61 -5.42 5.80 1.72
C ILE A 61 -3.98 5.41 2.06
N LEU A 62 -3.73 4.11 2.20
CA LEU A 62 -2.39 3.59 2.43
C LEU A 62 -1.70 3.27 1.10
N PHE A 63 -0.65 4.03 0.80
CA PHE A 63 0.23 3.80 -0.35
C PHE A 63 1.27 2.75 0.02
N THR A 64 1.25 1.61 -0.67
CA THR A 64 2.19 0.51 -0.42
C THR A 64 2.86 0.07 -1.72
N ARG A 65 4.18 -0.06 -1.68
CA ARG A 65 4.96 -0.72 -2.74
C ARG A 65 4.87 -2.24 -2.58
N HIS A 66 4.93 -2.98 -3.68
CA HIS A 66 5.03 -4.44 -3.59
C HIS A 66 6.24 -4.88 -2.73
N SER A 67 6.14 -6.04 -2.09
CA SER A 67 7.21 -6.58 -1.26
C SER A 67 8.42 -7.06 -2.08
N LEU A 68 9.45 -7.60 -1.41
CA LEU A 68 10.68 -8.08 -2.04
C LEU A 68 10.39 -9.11 -3.14
N ARG A 69 10.85 -8.80 -4.35
CA ARG A 69 10.72 -9.66 -5.54
C ARG A 69 12.05 -10.32 -5.91
N GLU A 70 11.96 -11.39 -6.70
CA GLU A 70 13.13 -12.01 -7.29
C GLU A 70 13.92 -11.01 -8.15
N ARG A 71 15.24 -11.19 -8.20
CA ARG A 71 16.12 -10.32 -8.99
C ARG A 71 15.91 -10.59 -10.47
N SER A 72 16.08 -9.53 -11.27
CA SER A 72 16.17 -9.68 -12.72
C SER A 72 17.53 -10.29 -13.08
N ASP A 73 17.61 -10.94 -14.25
CA ASP A 73 18.82 -11.54 -14.82
C ASP A 73 19.92 -10.53 -15.18
N GLY A 74 19.66 -9.22 -14.99
CA GLY A 74 20.66 -8.17 -15.10
C GLY A 74 20.48 -7.27 -16.33
N ASN A 75 19.52 -7.56 -17.21
CA ASN A 75 19.27 -6.76 -18.43
C ASN A 75 18.47 -5.46 -18.19
N GLY A 76 18.50 -4.90 -16.98
CA GLY A 76 17.82 -3.64 -16.63
C GLY A 76 16.29 -3.70 -16.58
N PHE A 77 15.66 -4.70 -17.20
CA PHE A 77 14.22 -4.91 -17.15
C PHE A 77 13.84 -5.80 -15.96
N ALA A 78 13.09 -5.23 -15.01
CA ALA A 78 12.33 -6.03 -14.07
C ALA A 78 11.08 -6.56 -14.79
N SER A 79 11.19 -7.73 -15.45
CA SER A 79 10.04 -8.37 -16.09
C SER A 79 8.83 -8.39 -15.14
N TYR A 80 7.63 -8.11 -15.67
CA TYR A 80 6.38 -8.20 -14.91
C TYR A 80 6.11 -9.60 -14.36
N GLN A 81 6.85 -10.60 -14.84
CA GLN A 81 6.76 -11.99 -14.43
C GLN A 81 7.54 -12.31 -13.13
N LEU A 82 8.42 -11.42 -12.66
CA LEU A 82 9.22 -11.70 -11.47
C LEU A 82 8.34 -11.76 -10.20
N PRO A 83 8.26 -12.92 -9.52
CA PRO A 83 7.39 -13.11 -8.36
C PRO A 83 7.99 -12.49 -7.10
N LEU A 84 7.20 -12.51 -6.01
CA LEU A 84 7.73 -12.23 -4.68
C LEU A 84 8.68 -13.34 -4.22
N THR A 85 9.77 -12.97 -3.56
CA THR A 85 10.64 -13.91 -2.85
C THR A 85 9.89 -14.55 -1.67
N PRO A 86 10.30 -15.72 -1.18
CA PRO A 86 9.73 -16.30 0.06
C PRO A 86 9.78 -15.32 1.24
N LYS A 87 10.91 -14.62 1.42
CA LYS A 87 11.06 -13.56 2.44
C LYS A 87 10.09 -12.40 2.20
N GLY A 88 9.93 -11.97 0.95
CA GLY A 88 8.99 -10.92 0.57
C GLY A 88 7.55 -11.27 0.92
N ARG A 89 7.16 -12.54 0.75
CA ARG A 89 5.82 -13.01 1.14
C ARG A 89 5.59 -12.93 2.64
N VAL A 90 6.56 -13.38 3.45
CA VAL A 90 6.51 -13.25 4.91
C VAL A 90 6.39 -11.78 5.33
N LEU A 91 7.19 -10.89 4.74
CA LEU A 91 7.15 -9.46 5.04
C LEU A 91 5.79 -8.83 4.73
N ALA A 92 5.19 -9.15 3.57
CA ALA A 92 3.87 -8.63 3.20
C ALA A 92 2.79 -9.07 4.20
N LYS A 93 2.80 -10.35 4.59
CA LYS A 93 1.85 -10.89 5.57
C LYS A 93 2.04 -10.30 6.97
N SER A 94 3.29 -10.21 7.43
CA SER A 94 3.60 -9.59 8.73
C SER A 94 3.20 -8.11 8.77
N TRP A 95 3.34 -7.40 7.66
CA TRP A 95 2.92 -5.99 7.59
C TRP A 95 1.41 -5.82 7.76
N GLY A 96 0.61 -6.63 7.06
CA GLY A 96 -0.84 -6.62 7.24
C GLY A 96 -1.28 -6.95 8.67
N ARG A 97 -0.65 -7.97 9.28
CA ARG A 97 -0.88 -8.32 10.69
C ARG A 97 -0.54 -7.17 11.63
N TRP A 98 0.59 -6.52 11.41
CA TRP A 98 1.02 -5.40 12.24
C TRP A 98 0.02 -4.25 12.17
N LEU A 99 -0.39 -3.86 10.95
CA LEU A 99 -1.38 -2.81 10.73
C LEU A 99 -2.69 -3.08 11.49
N ALA A 100 -3.24 -4.30 11.37
CA ALA A 100 -4.49 -4.68 12.02
C ALA A 100 -4.40 -4.72 13.55
N GLY A 101 -3.22 -5.04 14.11
CA GLY A 101 -3.01 -5.15 15.55
C GLY A 101 -2.57 -3.86 16.24
N HIS A 102 -2.03 -2.88 15.50
CA HIS A 102 -1.35 -1.71 16.08
C HIS A 102 -1.96 -0.37 15.69
N LEU A 103 -2.82 -0.34 14.67
CA LEU A 103 -3.47 0.88 14.24
C LEU A 103 -4.97 0.87 14.58
N PRO A 104 -5.57 2.02 14.91
CA PRO A 104 -7.01 2.13 15.09
C PRO A 104 -7.80 2.07 13.75
N TYR A 105 -7.11 1.74 12.65
CA TYR A 105 -7.63 1.66 11.29
C TYR A 105 -7.70 0.20 10.83
N SER A 106 -8.81 -0.15 10.23
CA SER A 106 -9.12 -1.42 9.58
C SER A 106 -8.76 -1.39 8.10
N LEU A 107 -8.22 -2.52 7.64
CA LEU A 107 -7.99 -2.84 6.22
C LEU A 107 -9.24 -3.51 5.58
N ASP A 108 -10.37 -3.61 6.28
CA ASP A 108 -11.60 -4.28 5.82
C ASP A 108 -12.39 -3.45 4.80
N VAL A 109 -11.75 -3.26 3.66
CA VAL A 109 -12.26 -2.55 2.49
C VAL A 109 -11.57 -3.13 1.26
N ASP A 110 -12.19 -3.03 0.09
CA ASP A 110 -11.55 -3.58 -1.12
C ASP A 110 -10.29 -2.79 -1.47
N SER A 111 -9.29 -3.50 -1.99
CA SER A 111 -7.99 -2.93 -2.30
C SER A 111 -7.90 -2.61 -3.79
N ILE A 112 -6.95 -1.74 -4.16
CA ILE A 112 -6.65 -1.42 -5.55
C ILE A 112 -5.19 -1.77 -5.83
N SER A 113 -4.94 -2.53 -6.88
CA SER A 113 -3.60 -2.90 -7.29
C SER A 113 -3.38 -2.62 -8.76
N SER A 114 -2.11 -2.50 -9.17
CA SER A 114 -1.79 -2.75 -10.57
C SER A 114 -2.06 -4.23 -10.91
N PRO A 115 -2.35 -4.56 -12.17
CA PRO A 115 -2.54 -5.95 -12.62
C PRO A 115 -1.27 -6.82 -12.55
N ILE A 116 -0.15 -6.29 -12.07
CA ILE A 116 1.10 -7.05 -11.94
C ILE A 116 0.98 -8.04 -10.77
N LYS A 117 1.26 -9.32 -11.02
CA LYS A 117 1.08 -10.41 -10.04
C LYS A 117 1.76 -10.18 -8.69
N ARG A 118 3.02 -9.71 -8.66
CA ARG A 118 3.72 -9.40 -7.40
C ARG A 118 3.05 -8.30 -6.58
N CYS A 119 2.39 -7.35 -7.25
CA CYS A 119 1.58 -6.35 -6.58
C CYS A 119 0.40 -7.08 -5.96
N ILE A 120 -0.45 -7.74 -6.76
CA ILE A 120 -1.63 -8.47 -6.28
C ILE A 120 -1.31 -9.38 -5.09
N ASP A 121 -0.26 -10.20 -5.19
CA ASP A 121 0.19 -11.09 -4.11
C ASP A 121 0.52 -10.34 -2.81
N THR A 122 1.10 -9.15 -2.91
CA THR A 122 1.39 -8.31 -1.74
C THR A 122 0.09 -7.89 -1.04
N ALA A 123 -0.95 -7.46 -1.78
CA ALA A 123 -2.25 -7.09 -1.19
C ALA A 123 -2.90 -8.29 -0.54
N GLN A 124 -2.94 -9.42 -1.25
CA GLN A 124 -3.55 -10.65 -0.75
C GLN A 124 -2.91 -11.08 0.56
N LEU A 125 -1.57 -11.08 0.62
CA LEU A 125 -0.84 -11.43 1.83
C LEU A 125 -1.05 -10.42 2.96
N MET A 126 -1.13 -9.13 2.67
CA MET A 126 -1.46 -8.12 3.68
C MET A 126 -2.88 -8.31 4.24
N GLN A 127 -3.88 -8.53 3.38
CA GLN A 127 -5.24 -8.84 3.82
C GLN A 127 -5.26 -10.13 4.67
N GLU A 128 -4.58 -11.19 4.21
CA GLU A 128 -4.47 -12.45 4.95
C GLU A 128 -3.81 -12.24 6.33
N GLY A 129 -2.75 -11.43 6.38
CA GLY A 129 -2.08 -11.07 7.63
C GLY A 129 -2.99 -10.35 8.61
N ALA A 130 -3.88 -9.50 8.08
CA ALA A 130 -4.91 -8.79 8.82
C ALA A 130 -6.14 -9.65 9.17
N GLY A 131 -6.20 -10.91 8.72
CA GLY A 131 -7.35 -11.80 8.93
C GLY A 131 -8.54 -11.49 8.03
N LEU A 132 -8.31 -10.87 6.87
CA LEU A 132 -9.32 -10.40 5.94
C LEU A 132 -9.23 -11.14 4.60
N LYS A 133 -10.34 -11.10 3.86
CA LYS A 133 -10.41 -11.54 2.46
C LYS A 133 -11.35 -10.60 1.71
N ARG A 134 -10.76 -9.63 1.00
CA ARG A 134 -11.48 -8.59 0.25
C ARG A 134 -11.10 -8.64 -1.22
N ASP A 135 -11.93 -8.03 -2.04
CA ASP A 135 -11.64 -7.93 -3.47
C ASP A 135 -10.46 -7.00 -3.72
N ILE A 136 -9.78 -7.24 -4.84
CA ILE A 136 -8.66 -6.42 -5.31
C ILE A 136 -9.00 -5.97 -6.72
N THR A 137 -9.39 -4.71 -6.86
CA THR A 137 -9.65 -4.11 -8.17
C THR A 137 -8.34 -3.80 -8.86
N HIS A 138 -8.25 -4.11 -10.16
CA HIS A 138 -7.06 -3.87 -10.95
C HIS A 138 -7.15 -2.55 -11.69
N GLN A 139 -6.06 -1.77 -11.64
CA GLN A 139 -5.98 -0.50 -12.34
C GLN A 139 -4.67 -0.34 -13.11
N SER A 140 -4.79 -0.20 -14.44
CA SER A 140 -3.66 -0.10 -15.35
C SER A 140 -2.82 1.17 -15.14
N LEU A 141 -3.43 2.25 -14.66
CA LEU A 141 -2.72 3.49 -14.30
C LEU A 141 -1.65 3.28 -13.21
N LEU A 142 -1.73 2.15 -12.47
CA LEU A 142 -0.80 1.81 -11.39
C LEU A 142 0.33 0.87 -11.83
N VAL A 143 0.33 0.45 -13.09
CA VAL A 143 1.48 -0.25 -13.72
C VAL A 143 2.63 0.74 -13.81
N GLU A 144 3.88 0.31 -13.95
CA GLU A 144 4.98 1.21 -14.31
C GLU A 144 5.05 1.30 -15.84
N PRO A 145 5.19 2.48 -16.47
CA PRO A 145 5.51 3.80 -15.91
C PRO A 145 4.29 4.62 -15.44
N GLY A 146 3.10 4.04 -15.45
CA GLY A 146 1.92 4.52 -14.72
C GLY A 146 1.27 5.74 -15.34
N SER A 147 0.91 6.71 -14.50
CA SER A 147 0.28 7.94 -14.92
C SER A 147 1.21 8.93 -15.62
N LEU A 148 2.46 8.59 -15.91
CA LEU A 148 3.43 9.54 -16.49
C LEU A 148 3.61 9.39 -18.00
N VAL A 149 3.39 8.20 -18.54
CA VAL A 149 3.49 7.92 -19.98
C VAL A 149 2.09 7.87 -20.57
N THR A 150 1.85 8.74 -21.55
CA THR A 150 0.58 8.86 -22.27
C THR A 150 0.60 8.11 -23.59
N GLU A 151 1.77 8.01 -24.23
CA GLU A 151 1.97 7.39 -25.55
C GLU A 151 3.14 6.39 -25.46
N PRO A 152 2.87 5.16 -24.97
CA PRO A 152 3.90 4.14 -24.78
C PRO A 152 4.68 3.79 -26.06
N GLU A 153 4.04 3.85 -27.21
CA GLU A 153 4.63 3.64 -28.53
C GLU A 153 5.71 4.67 -28.88
N ILE A 154 5.66 5.88 -28.33
CA ILE A 154 6.68 6.92 -28.49
C ILE A 154 7.72 6.82 -27.37
N ALA A 155 7.27 6.69 -26.12
CA ALA A 155 8.16 6.72 -24.96
C ALA A 155 9.04 5.47 -24.83
N ASN A 156 8.53 4.28 -25.20
CA ASN A 156 9.27 3.02 -25.04
C ASN A 156 10.51 2.93 -25.94
N PRO A 157 10.47 3.30 -27.24
CA PRO A 157 11.69 3.41 -28.06
C PRO A 157 12.74 4.34 -27.45
N ILE A 158 12.33 5.54 -27.02
CA ILE A 158 13.24 6.52 -26.39
C ILE A 158 13.86 5.92 -25.12
N PHE A 159 13.05 5.29 -24.26
CA PHE A 159 13.52 4.62 -23.04
C PHE A 159 14.57 3.54 -23.33
N LYS A 160 14.34 2.71 -24.36
CA LYS A 160 15.30 1.66 -24.77
C LYS A 160 16.60 2.24 -25.29
N GLU A 161 16.55 3.37 -25.99
CA GLU A 161 17.71 4.03 -26.56
C GLU A 161 18.58 4.71 -25.49
N ILE A 162 17.99 5.53 -24.63
CA ILE A 162 18.75 6.40 -23.71
C ILE A 162 18.96 5.79 -22.31
N GLY A 163 18.21 4.73 -21.99
CA GLY A 163 18.24 4.06 -20.69
C GLY A 163 17.56 4.85 -19.57
N VAL A 164 17.40 4.20 -18.41
CA VAL A 164 16.55 4.69 -17.31
C VAL A 164 16.98 6.05 -16.75
N LEU A 165 18.28 6.29 -16.54
CA LEU A 165 18.76 7.52 -15.91
C LEU A 165 18.56 8.73 -16.81
N ASN A 166 18.91 8.61 -18.10
CA ASN A 166 18.71 9.71 -19.05
C ASN A 166 17.23 9.95 -19.32
N PHE A 167 16.40 8.90 -19.32
CA PHE A 167 14.95 9.03 -19.43
C PHE A 167 14.36 9.83 -18.27
N ILE A 168 14.75 9.52 -17.02
CA ILE A 168 14.31 10.28 -15.85
C ILE A 168 14.79 11.74 -15.94
N ASN A 169 16.05 11.99 -16.33
CA ASN A 169 16.57 13.35 -16.44
C ASN A 169 15.82 14.18 -17.50
N ARG A 170 15.56 13.61 -18.68
CA ARG A 170 14.79 14.28 -19.74
C ARG A 170 13.34 14.52 -19.33
N PHE A 171 12.72 13.55 -18.66
CA PHE A 171 11.39 13.69 -18.10
C PHE A 171 11.29 14.88 -17.12
N LEU A 172 12.23 14.97 -16.17
CA LEU A 172 12.25 16.04 -15.16
C LEU A 172 12.50 17.43 -15.77
N GLN A 173 13.16 17.49 -16.92
CA GLN A 173 13.35 18.72 -17.70
C GLN A 173 12.14 19.10 -18.56
N GLY A 174 11.08 18.27 -18.59
CA GLY A 174 9.91 18.47 -19.45
C GLY A 174 10.19 18.23 -20.93
N ASN A 175 11.30 17.56 -21.26
CA ASN A 175 11.77 17.35 -22.62
C ASN A 175 11.71 15.85 -22.99
N LEU A 176 10.49 15.29 -22.94
CA LEU A 176 10.29 13.88 -23.24
C LEU A 176 8.90 13.64 -23.85
N GLU A 177 8.89 13.36 -25.15
CA GLU A 177 7.68 13.05 -25.90
C GLU A 177 7.00 11.77 -25.38
N GLY A 178 5.68 11.72 -25.56
CA GLY A 178 4.82 10.64 -25.06
C GLY A 178 4.70 10.58 -23.54
N THR A 179 5.09 11.66 -22.84
CA THR A 179 4.94 11.80 -21.39
C THR A 179 4.21 13.09 -21.04
N LYS A 180 3.61 13.13 -19.85
CA LYS A 180 3.09 14.35 -19.23
C LYS A 180 3.84 14.63 -17.94
N ASN A 181 3.86 15.90 -17.53
CA ASN A 181 4.59 16.30 -16.33
C ASN A 181 4.10 15.59 -15.05
N ALA A 182 4.97 15.55 -14.04
CA ALA A 182 4.70 14.86 -12.78
C ALA A 182 3.46 15.41 -12.04
N TYR A 183 3.16 16.71 -12.19
CA TYR A 183 1.98 17.32 -11.58
C TYR A 183 0.69 16.72 -12.14
N GLN A 184 0.54 16.67 -13.47
CA GLN A 184 -0.64 16.06 -14.10
C GLN A 184 -0.72 14.57 -13.81
N GLY A 185 0.40 13.85 -13.85
CA GLY A 185 0.42 12.44 -13.45
C GLY A 185 -0.02 12.20 -12.01
N GLY A 186 0.32 13.10 -11.10
CA GLY A 186 -0.16 13.09 -9.71
C GLY A 186 -1.67 13.32 -9.62
N LEU A 187 -2.20 14.32 -10.35
CA LEU A 187 -3.64 14.59 -10.40
C LEU A 187 -4.45 13.41 -10.93
N ASP A 188 -3.94 12.68 -11.91
CA ASP A 188 -4.64 11.49 -12.44
C ASP A 188 -4.74 10.37 -11.40
N ILE A 189 -3.66 10.19 -10.63
CA ILE A 189 -3.61 9.22 -9.53
C ILE A 189 -4.58 9.62 -8.41
N LEU A 190 -4.63 10.90 -8.04
CA LEU A 190 -5.60 11.41 -7.08
C LEU A 190 -7.04 11.26 -7.58
N SER A 191 -7.28 11.57 -8.85
CA SER A 191 -8.60 11.47 -9.49
C SER A 191 -9.12 10.04 -9.51
N LEU A 192 -8.23 9.07 -9.79
CA LEU A 192 -8.52 7.65 -9.65
C LEU A 192 -9.02 7.33 -8.23
N PHE A 193 -8.31 7.80 -7.20
CA PHE A 193 -8.67 7.47 -5.81
C PHE A 193 -9.99 8.09 -5.36
N ILE A 194 -10.25 9.33 -5.73
CA ILE A 194 -11.52 9.98 -5.43
C ILE A 194 -12.66 9.18 -6.08
N LYS A 195 -12.52 8.81 -7.35
CA LYS A 195 -13.55 8.05 -8.08
C LYS A 195 -13.78 6.66 -7.48
N THR A 196 -12.71 5.92 -7.21
CA THR A 196 -12.84 4.56 -6.65
C THR A 196 -13.42 4.57 -5.24
N SER A 197 -13.10 5.60 -4.44
CA SER A 197 -13.69 5.76 -3.10
C SER A 197 -15.21 5.98 -3.17
N HIS A 198 -15.70 6.74 -4.16
CA HIS A 198 -17.14 6.95 -4.37
C HIS A 198 -17.84 5.69 -4.87
N SER A 199 -17.24 4.95 -5.81
CA SER A 199 -17.87 3.75 -6.39
C SER A 199 -18.01 2.58 -5.41
N MET A 200 -17.17 2.53 -4.38
CA MET A 200 -17.19 1.44 -3.39
C MET A 200 -18.20 1.64 -2.26
N GLY A 201 -19.06 2.67 -2.32
CA GLY A 201 -20.08 2.94 -1.29
C GLY A 201 -19.47 3.24 0.09
N ILE A 202 -18.21 3.65 0.08
CA ILE A 202 -17.40 4.01 1.24
C ILE A 202 -17.44 5.51 1.40
#